data_AF-A0A3D4CRF6-F1
#
_entry.id   AF-A0A3D4CRF6-F1
#
_cell.length_a   1.000
_cell.length_b   1.000
_cell.length_c   1.000
_cell.angle_alpha   90.00
_cell.angle_beta   90.00
_cell.angle_gamma   90.00
#
_symmetry.space_group_name_H-M   'P 1'
#
loop_
_entity.id
_entity.type
_entity.pdbx_description
1 polymer ?
#
loop_
_entity_poly.entity_id
_entity_poly.type
_entity_poly.pdbx_seq_one_letter_code
_entity_poly.pdbx_strand_id
1 'polypeptide(L)'
;MKASRDYLAGCGEILTAVSHQQSLIDEVADKFAETILCGRMVHLFGSGHSRIMVEEMWPRYGSFAGFNPIVELSLTFHNQVVGANGQRQA
;
A
#
# COMPACT_ATOMS: atom_id res chain seq x y z
N MET A 1 23.14 -10.66 -22.54
CA MET A 1 22.07 -10.23 -21.60
C MET A 1 21.84 -11.33 -20.57
N LYS A 2 21.64 -10.97 -19.31
CA LYS A 2 21.24 -11.92 -18.26
C LYS A 2 19.99 -11.34 -17.61
N ALA A 3 18.84 -11.99 -17.82
CA ALA A 3 17.54 -11.49 -17.37
C ALA A 3 17.51 -11.09 -15.88
N SER A 4 18.21 -11.84 -15.00
CA SER A 4 18.32 -11.48 -13.58
C SER A 4 19.07 -10.17 -13.33
N ARG A 5 20.14 -9.90 -14.09
CA ARG A 5 20.88 -8.64 -14.00
C ARG A 5 20.02 -7.48 -14.49
N ASP A 6 19.35 -7.68 -15.62
CA ASP A 6 18.52 -6.64 -16.24
C ASP A 6 17.30 -6.31 -15.34
N TYR A 7 16.70 -7.32 -14.70
CA TYR A 7 15.64 -7.13 -13.71
C TYR A 7 16.09 -6.31 -12.50
N LEU A 8 17.23 -6.68 -11.89
CA LEU A 8 17.76 -5.95 -10.73
C LEU A 8 18.17 -4.52 -11.08
N ALA A 9 18.69 -4.28 -12.29
CA ALA A 9 18.97 -2.94 -12.78
C ALA A 9 17.68 -2.10 -12.86
N GLY A 10 16.61 -2.66 -13.45
CA GLY A 10 15.30 -1.99 -13.50
C GLY A 10 14.71 -1.69 -12.12
N CYS A 11 14.88 -2.57 -11.14
CA CYS A 11 14.50 -2.27 -9.75
C CYS A 11 15.25 -1.04 -9.19
N GLY A 12 16.54 -0.91 -9.48
CA GLY A 12 17.35 0.25 -9.08
C GLY A 12 16.88 1.56 -9.73
N GLU A 13 16.46 1.51 -10.99
CA GLU A 13 15.87 2.66 -11.69
C GLU A 13 14.56 3.11 -11.04
N ILE A 14 13.70 2.17 -10.65
CA ILE A 14 12.45 2.48 -9.92
C ILE A 14 12.78 3.16 -8.57
N LEU A 15 13.73 2.63 -7.80
CA LEU A 15 14.14 3.25 -6.53
C LEU A 15 14.66 4.67 -6.73
N THR A 16 15.44 4.91 -7.79
CA THR A 16 15.94 6.24 -8.15
C THR A 16 14.80 7.18 -8.57
N ALA A 17 13.79 6.68 -9.29
CA ALA A 17 12.63 7.48 -9.65
C ALA A 17 11.79 7.87 -8.42
N VAL A 18 11.65 6.96 -7.46
CA VAL A 18 10.92 7.21 -6.21
C VAL A 18 11.69 8.18 -5.30
N SER A 19 13.02 8.11 -5.23
CA SER A 19 13.80 9.02 -4.38
C SER A 19 13.65 10.49 -4.76
N HIS A 20 13.39 10.80 -6.03
CA HIS A 20 13.09 12.16 -6.48
C HIS A 20 11.73 12.70 -5.99
N GLN A 21 10.88 11.88 -5.37
CA GLN A 21 9.57 12.28 -4.83
C GLN A 21 9.61 12.62 -3.34
N GLN A 22 10.81 12.68 -2.73
CA GLN A 22 10.97 12.84 -1.27
C GLN A 22 10.23 14.06 -0.72
N SER A 23 10.33 15.22 -1.36
CA SER A 23 9.64 16.43 -0.89
C SER A 23 8.12 16.28 -0.85
N LEU A 24 7.54 15.57 -1.82
CA LEU A 24 6.10 15.29 -1.86
C LEU A 24 5.69 14.28 -0.79
N ILE A 25 6.54 13.28 -0.55
CA ILE A 25 6.32 12.29 0.52
C ILE A 25 6.29 13.00 1.88
N ASP A 26 7.26 13.89 2.13
CA ASP A 26 7.34 14.67 3.37
C ASP A 26 6.09 15.57 3.53
N GLU A 27 5.71 16.30 2.48
CA GLU A 27 4.52 17.17 2.50
C GLU A 27 3.23 16.39 2.83
N VAL A 28 3.06 15.20 2.25
CA VAL A 28 1.88 14.35 2.50
C VAL A 28 1.92 13.75 3.90
N ALA A 29 3.10 13.37 4.40
CA ALA A 29 3.28 12.87 5.75
C ALA A 29 2.89 13.93 6.79
N ASP A 30 3.29 15.19 6.59
CA ASP A 30 2.90 16.31 7.45
C ASP A 30 1.39 16.49 7.48
N LYS A 31 0.72 16.47 6.33
CA LYS A 31 -0.76 16.56 6.26
C LYS A 31 -1.46 15.42 7.00
N PHE A 32 -0.91 14.20 6.93
CA PHE A 32 -1.44 13.06 7.68
C PHE A 32 -1.27 13.25 9.19
N ALA A 33 -0.08 13.69 9.63
CA ALA A 33 0.19 13.97 11.03
C ALA A 33 -0.74 15.07 11.57
N GLU A 34 -0.87 16.19 10.86
CA GLU A 34 -1.78 17.29 11.22
C GLU A 34 -3.24 16.83 11.32
N THR A 35 -3.69 16.01 10.36
CA THR A 35 -5.05 15.46 10.36
C THR A 35 -5.29 14.61 11.61
N ILE A 36 -4.37 13.73 11.95
CA ILE A 36 -4.48 12.81 13.10
C ILE A 36 -4.40 13.59 14.42
N LEU A 37 -3.49 14.56 14.53
CA LEU A 37 -3.37 15.42 15.71
C LEU A 37 -4.61 16.30 15.94
N CYS A 38 -5.35 16.63 14.88
CA CYS A 38 -6.66 17.28 14.95
C CYS A 38 -7.81 16.35 15.39
N GLY A 39 -7.52 15.11 15.79
CA GLY A 39 -8.53 14.11 16.18
C GLY A 39 -9.35 13.57 15.01
N ARG A 40 -8.84 13.70 13.77
CA ARG A 40 -9.47 13.18 12.55
C ARG A 40 -8.76 11.90 12.08
N MET A 41 -9.27 11.29 11.02
CA MET A 41 -8.72 10.08 10.43
C MET A 41 -8.19 10.31 9.02
N VAL A 42 -7.15 9.56 8.66
CA VAL A 42 -6.68 9.42 7.28
C VAL A 42 -7.26 8.11 6.73
N HIS A 43 -8.16 8.23 5.76
CA HIS A 43 -8.76 7.06 5.10
C HIS A 43 -7.81 6.50 4.04
N LEU A 44 -7.59 5.19 4.10
CA LEU A 44 -6.74 4.47 3.16
C LEU A 44 -7.61 3.52 2.34
N PHE A 45 -7.49 3.56 1.02
CA PHE A 45 -8.25 2.71 0.12
C PHE A 45 -7.37 2.26 -1.05
N GLY A 46 -7.55 1.02 -1.48
CA GLY A 46 -6.86 0.44 -2.62
C GLY A 46 -7.66 -0.70 -3.22
N SER A 47 -7.74 -0.73 -4.54
CA SER A 47 -8.38 -1.81 -5.31
C SER A 47 -7.32 -2.79 -5.84
N GLY A 48 -7.68 -4.06 -6.03
CA GLY A 48 -6.77 -5.09 -6.50
C GLY A 48 -5.52 -5.24 -5.62
N HIS A 49 -4.35 -5.30 -6.25
CA HIS A 49 -3.06 -5.41 -5.55
C HIS A 49 -2.68 -4.16 -4.77
N SER A 50 -3.22 -2.99 -5.10
CA SER A 50 -2.95 -1.76 -4.34
C SER A 50 -3.48 -1.84 -2.90
N ARG A 51 -4.38 -2.80 -2.60
CA ARG A 51 -4.80 -3.12 -1.24
C ARG A 51 -3.62 -3.49 -0.33
N ILE A 52 -2.53 -4.04 -0.88
CA ILE A 52 -1.34 -4.44 -0.11
C ILE A 52 -0.79 -3.25 0.65
N MET A 53 -0.77 -2.06 0.03
CA MET A 53 -0.28 -0.85 0.70
C MET A 53 -1.21 -0.35 1.81
N VAL A 54 -2.51 -0.64 1.71
CA VAL A 54 -3.48 -0.33 2.77
C VAL A 54 -3.24 -1.25 3.97
N GLU A 55 -3.10 -2.56 3.73
CA GLU A 55 -2.84 -3.57 4.76
C GLU A 55 -1.48 -3.35 5.44
N GLU A 56 -0.46 -2.96 4.67
CA GLU A 56 0.87 -2.64 5.20
C GLU A 56 0.85 -1.40 6.09
N MET A 57 -0.06 -0.46 5.87
CA MET A 57 -0.08 0.78 6.65
C MET A 57 -0.73 0.59 8.03
N TRP A 58 -1.87 -0.10 8.12
CA TRP A 58 -2.57 -0.35 9.39
C TRP A 58 -3.59 -1.50 9.26
N PRO A 59 -3.71 -2.39 10.28
CA PRO A 59 -2.92 -2.47 11.50
C PRO A 59 -1.60 -3.24 11.29
N ARG A 60 -0.46 -2.64 11.66
CA ARG A 60 0.83 -3.34 11.77
C ARG A 60 1.59 -2.94 13.03
N TYR A 61 2.47 -3.82 13.49
CA TYR A 61 3.44 -3.43 14.52
C TYR A 61 4.31 -2.28 14.03
N GLY A 62 4.43 -1.22 14.85
CA GLY A 62 5.12 0.01 14.49
C GLY A 62 4.29 1.00 13.68
N SER A 63 2.98 0.79 13.55
CA SER A 63 2.02 1.81 13.09
C SER A 63 1.22 2.36 14.27
N PHE A 64 0.38 3.37 14.05
CA PHE A 64 -0.34 4.10 15.10
C PHE A 64 -1.79 4.40 14.73
N ALA A 65 -2.62 4.63 15.76
CA ALA A 65 -4.02 4.97 15.57
C ALA A 65 -4.16 6.33 14.84
N GLY A 66 -5.13 6.42 13.93
CA GLY A 66 -5.37 7.61 13.10
C GLY A 66 -5.48 7.28 11.61
N PHE A 67 -4.89 6.18 11.16
CA PHE A 67 -5.20 5.60 9.86
C PHE A 67 -6.45 4.71 9.93
N ASN A 68 -7.33 4.85 8.93
CA ASN A 68 -8.55 4.08 8.79
C ASN A 68 -8.55 3.30 7.45
N PRO A 69 -8.15 2.02 7.46
CA PRO A 69 -8.10 1.19 6.26
C PRO A 69 -9.51 0.78 5.80
N ILE A 70 -9.77 0.97 4.51
CA ILE A 70 -10.98 0.54 3.83
C ILE A 70 -10.58 -0.57 2.85
N VAL A 71 -10.81 -1.82 3.26
CA VAL A 71 -10.46 -3.02 2.49
C VAL A 71 -11.75 -3.70 2.04
N GLU A 72 -12.06 -3.57 0.75
CA GLU A 72 -13.26 -4.18 0.17
C GLU A 72 -12.88 -5.44 -0.62
N LEU A 73 -13.31 -6.61 -0.14
CA LEU A 73 -12.93 -7.92 -0.70
C LEU A 73 -13.37 -8.08 -2.16
N SER A 74 -14.53 -7.53 -2.53
CA SER A 74 -15.04 -7.61 -3.90
C SER A 74 -14.15 -6.89 -4.92
N LEU A 75 -13.38 -5.89 -4.49
CA LEU A 75 -12.49 -5.11 -5.37
C LEU A 75 -11.10 -5.71 -5.52
N THR A 76 -10.81 -6.82 -4.85
CA THR A 76 -9.50 -7.46 -4.92
C THR A 76 -9.35 -8.41 -6.10
N PHE A 77 -10.48 -8.90 -6.66
CA PHE A 77 -10.60 -10.07 -7.56
C PHE A 77 -10.01 -11.38 -6.98
N HIS A 78 -9.18 -11.29 -5.95
CA HIS A 78 -8.56 -12.37 -5.21
C HIS A 78 -9.60 -13.36 -4.70
N ASN A 79 -10.67 -12.87 -4.04
CA ASN A 79 -11.73 -13.74 -3.52
C ASN A 79 -12.44 -14.57 -4.61
N GLN A 80 -12.62 -14.04 -5.83
CA GLN A 80 -13.21 -14.85 -6.91
C GLN A 80 -12.23 -15.89 -7.47
N VAL A 81 -10.92 -15.63 -7.43
CA VAL A 81 -9.89 -16.54 -7.94
C VAL A 81 -9.53 -17.63 -6.93
N VAL A 82 -9.44 -17.28 -5.65
CA VAL A 82 -9.00 -18.20 -4.59
C VAL A 82 -10.13 -18.71 -3.71
N GLY A 83 -11.34 -18.14 -3.78
CA GLY A 83 -12.49 -18.47 -2.94
C GLY A 83 -12.31 -18.13 -1.44
N ALA A 84 -13.33 -18.39 -0.64
CA ALA A 84 -13.30 -18.13 0.79
C ALA A 84 -12.19 -18.98 1.46
N ASN A 85 -11.30 -18.35 2.22
CA ASN A 85 -10.12 -18.98 2.84
C ASN A 85 -9.10 -19.58 1.85
N GLY A 86 -9.04 -19.11 0.61
CA GLY A 86 -8.08 -19.62 -0.38
C GLY A 86 -8.44 -21.00 -0.94
N GLN A 87 -9.64 -21.52 -0.63
CA GLN A 87 -10.21 -22.68 -1.32
C GLN A 87 -10.95 -22.23 -2.56
N ARG A 88 -10.47 -22.64 -3.75
CA ARG A 88 -11.19 -22.42 -5.00
C ARG A 88 -12.62 -22.92 -4.82
N GLN A 89 -13.61 -22.09 -5.16
CA GLN A 89 -14.96 -22.60 -5.37
C GLN A 89 -14.87 -23.65 -6.49
N ALA A 90 -15.28 -24.88 -6.16
CA ALA A 90 -15.36 -25.98 -7.10
C ALA A 90 -16.30 -25.66 -8.26
#